data_AF-W2MVI4-F1
#
_entry.id   AF-W2MVI4-F1
#
_cell.length_a   1.000
_cell.length_b   1.000
_cell.length_c   1.000
_cell.angle_alpha   90.00
_cell.angle_beta   90.00
_cell.angle_gamma   90.00
#
_symmetry.space_group_name_H-M   'P 1'
#
loop_
_entity.id
_entity.type
_entity.pdbx_description
1 polymer ?
#
loop_
_entity_poly.entity_id
_entity_poly.type
_entity_poly.pdbx_seq_one_letter_code
_entity_poly.pdbx_strand_id
1 'polypeptide(L)'
;MREISDSLQSMIKDLVFKNELSQDKYDKLSIDDKKLFKEVLSITHLQYNFSEQLEDPLESLRMEYDKLKGELMLGNDNPSILKQLK
;
A
#
# COMPACT_ATOMS: atom_id res chain seq x y z
N MET A 1 1.52 22.72 -3.73
CA MET A 1 0.56 21.67 -4.14
C MET A 1 1.35 20.37 -4.22
N ARG A 2 0.84 19.26 -3.71
CA ARG A 2 1.45 17.94 -3.92
C ARG A 2 1.35 17.62 -5.41
N GLU A 3 2.46 17.32 -6.07
CA GLU A 3 2.44 16.88 -7.47
C GLU A 3 2.05 15.41 -7.51
N ILE A 4 1.02 15.10 -8.31
CA ILE A 4 0.60 13.72 -8.57
C ILE A 4 1.57 13.13 -9.59
N SER A 5 2.18 12.00 -9.26
CA SER A 5 3.13 11.34 -10.16
C SER A 5 2.49 10.94 -11.50
N ASP A 6 3.27 10.94 -12.58
CA ASP A 6 2.78 10.53 -13.91
C ASP A 6 2.23 9.10 -13.91
N SER A 7 2.84 8.22 -13.11
CA SER A 7 2.40 6.84 -12.91
C SER A 7 1.00 6.78 -12.28
N LEU A 8 0.75 7.58 -11.24
CA LEU A 8 -0.57 7.67 -10.61
C LEU A 8 -1.60 8.30 -11.55
N GLN A 9 -1.23 9.35 -12.28
CA GLN A 9 -2.11 9.94 -13.29
C GLN A 9 -2.50 8.95 -14.38
N SER A 10 -1.55 8.15 -14.87
CA SER A 10 -1.85 7.10 -15.86
C SER A 10 -2.84 6.07 -15.29
N MET A 11 -2.68 5.69 -14.03
CA MET A 11 -3.55 4.69 -13.40
C MET A 11 -4.97 5.24 -13.19
N ILE A 12 -5.10 6.50 -12.78
CA ILE A 12 -6.39 7.18 -12.69
C ILE A 12 -7.06 7.29 -14.06
N LYS A 13 -6.30 7.57 -15.12
CA LYS A 13 -6.84 7.61 -16.50
C LYS A 13 -7.36 6.25 -16.94
N ASP A 14 -6.63 5.16 -16.70
CA ASP A 14 -7.09 3.81 -17.05
C ASP A 14 -8.37 3.47 -16.28
N LEU A 15 -8.44 3.80 -14.98
CA LEU A 15 -9.65 3.63 -14.18
C LEU A 15 -10.85 4.41 -14.75
N VAL A 16 -10.67 5.70 -15.06
CA VAL A 16 -11.76 6.58 -15.51
C VAL A 16 -12.24 6.25 -16.93
N PHE A 17 -11.31 5.99 -17.86
CA PHE A 17 -11.64 5.84 -19.28
C PHE A 17 -11.86 4.40 -19.71
N LYS A 18 -11.27 3.42 -19.02
CA LYS A 18 -11.35 2.00 -19.38
C LYS A 18 -12.06 1.17 -18.32
N ASN A 19 -12.28 1.70 -17.12
CA ASN A 19 -12.79 0.94 -15.97
C ASN A 19 -11.93 -0.31 -15.67
N GLU A 20 -10.63 -0.20 -15.92
CA GLU A 20 -9.65 -1.26 -15.75
C GLU A 20 -8.64 -0.89 -14.67
N LEU A 21 -8.22 -1.90 -13.92
CA LEU A 21 -7.26 -1.75 -12.84
C LEU A 21 -6.16 -2.80 -13.00
N SER A 22 -4.91 -2.34 -13.05
CA SER A 22 -3.73 -3.18 -13.28
C SER A 22 -2.91 -3.28 -12.00
N GLN A 23 -2.84 -4.49 -11.45
CA GLN A 23 -2.03 -4.77 -10.26
C GLN A 23 -0.53 -4.52 -10.52
N ASP A 24 0.01 -4.90 -11.69
CA ASP A 24 1.41 -4.61 -12.05
C ASP A 24 1.72 -3.10 -12.07
N LYS A 25 0.79 -2.27 -12.55
CA LYS A 25 0.95 -0.81 -12.49
C LYS A 25 0.85 -0.30 -11.06
N TYR A 26 -0.08 -0.84 -10.27
CA TYR A 26 -0.22 -0.49 -8.87
C TYR A 26 1.06 -0.81 -8.10
N ASP A 27 1.64 -1.99 -8.29
CA ASP A 27 2.80 -2.46 -7.55
C ASP A 27 4.04 -1.59 -7.75
N LYS A 28 4.15 -0.98 -8.94
CA LYS A 28 5.22 -0.03 -9.31
C LYS A 28 5.02 1.38 -8.74
N LEU A 29 3.84 1.70 -8.20
CA LEU A 29 3.62 2.98 -7.53
C LEU A 29 4.41 3.09 -6.23
N SER A 30 4.78 4.33 -5.90
CA SER A 30 5.30 4.64 -4.56
C SER A 30 4.26 4.33 -3.49
N ILE A 31 4.68 4.10 -2.24
CA ILE A 31 3.75 3.85 -1.13
C ILE A 31 2.76 5.02 -0.96
N ASP A 32 3.22 6.26 -1.14
CA ASP A 32 2.36 7.44 -1.05
C ASP A 32 1.33 7.49 -2.19
N ASP A 33 1.72 7.16 -3.41
CA ASP A 33 0.79 7.08 -4.55
C ASP A 33 -0.20 5.93 -4.38
N LYS A 34 0.23 4.77 -3.87
CA LYS A 34 -0.65 3.62 -3.56
C LYS A 34 -1.72 3.99 -2.54
N LYS A 35 -1.34 4.75 -1.50
CA LYS A 35 -2.26 5.27 -0.47
C LYS A 35 -3.26 6.25 -1.08
N LEU A 36 -2.76 7.22 -1.84
CA LEU A 36 -3.61 8.23 -2.50
C LEU A 36 -4.59 7.57 -3.48
N PHE A 37 -4.14 6.58 -4.26
CA PHE A 37 -5.00 5.84 -5.17
C PHE A 37 -6.11 5.07 -4.42
N LYS A 38 -5.78 4.38 -3.31
CA LYS A 38 -6.78 3.72 -2.46
C LYS A 38 -7.76 4.69 -1.82
N GLU A 39 -7.31 5.88 -1.43
CA GLU A 39 -8.17 6.95 -0.92
C GLU A 39 -9.15 7.43 -2.00
N VAL A 40 -8.68 7.65 -3.23
CA VAL A 40 -9.54 8.00 -4.37
C VAL A 40 -10.59 6.93 -4.61
N LEU A 41 -10.20 5.65 -4.64
CA LEU A 41 -11.15 4.54 -4.77
C LEU A 41 -12.20 4.58 -3.65
N SER A 42 -11.76 4.76 -2.40
CA SER A 42 -12.62 4.80 -1.22
C SER A 42 -13.66 5.92 -1.26
N ILE A 43 -13.23 7.14 -1.59
CA ILE A 43 -14.11 8.33 -1.69
C ILE A 43 -15.13 8.15 -2.82
N THR A 44 -14.68 7.59 -3.96
CA THR A 44 -15.54 7.36 -5.13
C THR A 44 -16.43 6.12 -5.00
N HIS A 45 -16.34 5.38 -3.88
CA HIS A 45 -17.05 4.11 -3.66
C HIS A 45 -16.72 3.03 -4.71
N LEU A 46 -15.62 3.19 -5.45
CA LEU A 46 -15.16 2.23 -6.46
C LEU A 46 -14.38 1.07 -5.85
N GLN A 47 -13.95 1.18 -4.60
CA GLN A 47 -13.23 0.11 -3.89
C GLN A 47 -13.98 -1.22 -3.89
N TYR A 48 -15.33 -1.20 -3.89
CA TYR A 48 -16.14 -2.43 -3.92
C TYR A 48 -16.07 -3.17 -5.26
N ASN A 49 -15.72 -2.47 -6.34
CA ASN A 49 -15.56 -3.07 -7.67
C ASN A 49 -14.19 -3.75 -7.84
N PHE A 50 -13.23 -3.44 -6.95
CA PHE A 50 -11.83 -3.84 -7.07
C PHE A 50 -11.23 -4.37 -5.76
N SER A 51 -12.08 -4.75 -4.81
CA SER A 51 -11.68 -5.09 -3.43
C SER A 51 -10.72 -6.27 -3.35
N GLU A 52 -10.76 -7.18 -4.32
CA GLU A 52 -9.87 -8.35 -4.40
C GLU A 52 -8.59 -8.08 -5.22
N GLN A 53 -8.45 -6.92 -5.85
CA GLN A 53 -7.40 -6.67 -6.84
C GLN A 53 -6.21 -5.89 -6.31
N LEU A 54 -6.34 -5.15 -5.19
CA LEU A 54 -5.30 -4.27 -4.66
C LEU A 54 -4.89 -4.63 -3.22
N GLU A 55 -3.71 -5.23 -3.07
CA GLU A 55 -3.09 -5.49 -1.76
C GLU A 55 -2.93 -4.22 -0.93
N ASP A 56 -2.97 -4.33 0.41
CA ASP A 56 -2.69 -3.18 1.28
C ASP A 56 -1.20 -2.80 1.15
N PRO A 57 -0.87 -1.55 0.74
CA PRO A 57 0.51 -1.13 0.58
C PRO A 57 1.35 -1.21 1.87
N LEU A 58 0.70 -1.33 3.03
CA LEU A 58 1.36 -1.51 4.32
C LEU A 58 1.32 -2.94 4.85
N GLU A 59 0.72 -3.89 4.11
CA GLU A 59 0.53 -5.27 4.57
C GLU A 59 1.86 -5.95 4.88
N SER A 60 2.81 -5.90 3.96
CA SER A 60 4.14 -6.46 4.17
C SER A 60 4.85 -5.83 5.36
N LEU A 61 4.72 -4.51 5.54
CA LEU A 61 5.35 -3.80 6.65
C LEU A 61 4.70 -4.19 7.99
N ARG A 62 3.38 -4.37 8.00
CA ARG A 62 2.64 -4.83 9.17
C ARG A 62 3.03 -6.27 9.54
N MET A 63 3.15 -7.16 8.56
CA MET A 63 3.61 -8.53 8.81
C MET A 63 5.03 -8.57 9.38
N GLU A 64 5.94 -7.75 8.84
CA GLU A 64 7.31 -7.67 9.35
C GLU A 64 7.35 -7.11 10.78
N TYR A 65 6.56 -6.07 11.05
CA TYR A 65 6.37 -5.54 12.39
C TYR A 65 5.81 -6.59 13.37
N ASP A 66 4.78 -7.33 12.98
CA ASP A 66 4.17 -8.38 13.80
C ASP A 66 5.15 -9.52 14.08
N LYS A 67 5.98 -9.89 13.10
CA LYS A 67 7.05 -10.87 13.29
C LYS A 67 8.07 -10.38 14.30
N LEU A 68 8.60 -9.16 14.15
CA LEU A 68 9.59 -8.58 15.08
C LEU A 68 9.02 -8.46 16.50
N LYS A 69 7.75 -8.07 16.62
CA LYS A 69 7.05 -8.05 17.90
C LYS A 69 6.92 -9.45 18.51
N GLY A 70 6.61 -10.46 17.70
CA GLY A 70 6.58 -11.86 18.13
C GLY A 70 7.94 -12.35 18.64
N GLU A 71 9.03 -12.00 17.94
CA GLU A 71 10.39 -12.32 18.38
C GLU A 71 10.72 -11.69 19.74
N LEU A 72 10.34 -10.43 19.98
CA LEU A 72 10.48 -9.81 21.30
C LEU A 72 9.66 -10.52 22.39
N MET A 73 8.41 -10.90 22.10
CA MET A 73 7.54 -11.59 23.06
C MET A 73 8.08 -12.98 23.45
N LEU A 74 8.91 -13.59 22.60
CA LEU A 74 9.62 -14.84 22.88
C LEU A 74 10.93 -14.64 23.66
N GLY A 75 11.27 -13.41 24.04
CA GLY A 75 12.48 -13.07 24.80
C GLY A 75 13.74 -12.89 23.97
N ASN A 76 13.62 -12.75 22.64
CA ASN A 76 14.75 -12.42 21.77
C ASN A 76 15.03 -10.91 21.80
N ASP A 77 15.59 -10.43 22.91
CA ASP A 77 15.92 -9.01 23.14
C ASP A 77 17.22 -8.57 22.44
N ASN A 78 17.37 -8.93 21.16
CA ASN A 78 18.53 -8.49 20.38
C ASN A 78 18.46 -6.95 20.21
N PRO A 79 19.49 -6.18 20.60
CA PRO A 79 19.51 -4.72 20.43
C PRO A 79 19.23 -4.24 19.00
N SER A 80 19.48 -5.12 18.02
CA SER A 80 19.20 -4.89 16.60
C SER A 80 17.69 -4.88 16.28
N ILE A 81 16.90 -5.73 16.94
CA ILE A 81 15.43 -5.83 16.77
C ILE A 81 14.75 -4.59 17.39
N LEU A 82 15.21 -4.16 18.57
CA LEU A 82 14.72 -2.96 19.25
C LEU A 82 14.97 -1.66 18.45
N LYS A 83 16.02 -1.63 17.61
CA LYS A 83 16.29 -0.50 16.71
C LYS A 83 15.36 -0.46 15.50
N GLN A 84 14.82 -1.59 15.06
CA GLN A 84 13.92 -1.67 13.90
C GLN A 84 12.45 -1.37 14.26
N LEU A 85 12.11 -1.43 15.55
CA LEU A 85 10.75 -1.17 16.08
C LEU A 85 10.53 0.25 16.61
N LYS A 86 11.58 1.08 16.63
CA LYS A 86 11.56 2.49 17.07
C LYS A 86 11.48 3.42 15.88
#